data_AF-A0A6J8CT51-F1
#
_entry.id   AF-A0A6J8CT51-F1
#
_cell.length_a   1.000
_cell.length_b   1.000
_cell.length_c   1.000
_cell.angle_alpha   90.00
_cell.angle_beta   90.00
_cell.angle_gamma   90.00
#
_symmetry.space_group_name_H-M   'P 1'
#
loop_
_entity.id
_entity.type
_entity.pdbx_description
1 polymer ?
#
loop_
_entity_poly.entity_id
_entity_poly.type
_entity_poly.pdbx_seq_one_letter_code
_entity_poly.pdbx_strand_id
1 'polypeptide(L)'
;MTHDKFYKSRQTLSAKFQNLKSLGLGNKPNAADPLTDDDINEFHSKNVMGATSPRSLINTIYLNNNYHFGLRGVTEHYNLCWGDITLKVDTNGDEYLQYCRERQTKTRQGDNLSNLRRAGPIAMENKNDHTRCPVFAYKFFRQKRPETMKKDDSPFYIQATTFQDDNYGSKLLWYKSQRLGTKSISKIIEYGN
;
A
#
# COMPACT_ATOMS: atom_id res chain seq x y z
N MET A 1 -30.39 7.88 25.80
CA MET A 1 -31.59 8.06 24.95
C MET A 1 -31.47 9.31 24.06
N THR A 2 -30.55 9.32 23.08
CA THR A 2 -30.31 10.47 22.18
C THR A 2 -30.54 10.15 20.70
N HIS A 3 -30.96 8.93 20.38
CA HIS A 3 -30.98 8.46 19.00
C HIS A 3 -32.17 8.97 18.16
N ASP A 4 -33.21 9.52 18.78
CA ASP A 4 -34.50 9.75 18.10
C ASP A 4 -34.72 11.21 17.67
N LYS A 5 -34.19 12.19 18.42
CA LYS A 5 -34.42 13.64 18.19
C LYS A 5 -33.96 14.15 16.81
N PHE A 6 -33.06 13.44 16.12
CA PHE A 6 -32.50 13.85 14.82
C PHE A 6 -32.69 12.80 13.72
N TYR A 7 -33.61 11.85 13.89
CA TYR A 7 -33.81 10.77 12.92
C TYR A 7 -34.29 11.31 11.56
N LYS A 8 -35.30 12.18 11.56
CA LYS A 8 -35.86 12.80 10.34
C LYS A 8 -34.84 13.69 9.61
N SER A 9 -34.05 14.46 10.37
CA SER A 9 -32.97 15.30 9.81
C SER A 9 -31.87 14.45 9.16
N ARG A 10 -31.52 13.30 9.74
CA ARG A 10 -30.55 12.36 9.16
C ARG A 10 -31.07 11.69 7.88
N GLN A 11 -32.35 11.32 7.84
CA GLN A 11 -32.96 10.76 6.62
C GLN A 11 -33.00 11.77 5.47
N THR A 12 -33.47 12.98 5.72
CA THR A 12 -33.54 14.05 4.71
C THR A 12 -32.15 14.42 4.17
N LEU A 13 -31.16 14.51 5.06
CA LEU A 13 -29.76 14.72 4.67
C LEU A 13 -29.22 13.56 3.82
N SER A 14 -29.49 12.30 4.22
CA SER A 14 -29.08 11.11 3.45
C SER A 14 -29.70 11.08 2.06
N ALA A 15 -31.00 11.37 1.95
CA ALA A 15 -31.71 11.45 0.68
C ALA A 15 -31.13 12.57 -0.22
N LYS A 16 -30.79 13.73 0.36
CA LYS A 16 -30.15 14.81 -0.38
C LYS A 16 -28.74 14.43 -0.85
N PHE A 17 -27.95 13.76 -0.02
CA PHE A 17 -26.64 13.24 -0.42
C PHE A 17 -26.76 12.23 -1.58
N GLN A 18 -27.73 11.32 -1.56
CA GLN A 18 -27.94 10.37 -2.66
C GLN A 18 -28.34 11.08 -3.96
N ASN A 19 -29.24 12.07 -3.88
CA ASN A 19 -29.63 12.88 -5.04
C ASN A 19 -28.46 13.70 -5.61
N LEU A 20 -27.62 14.30 -4.75
CA LEU A 20 -26.43 15.02 -5.21
C LEU A 20 -25.39 14.08 -5.85
N LYS A 21 -25.23 12.86 -5.31
CA LYS A 21 -24.38 11.84 -5.93
C LYS A 21 -24.92 11.41 -7.30
N SER A 22 -26.22 11.18 -7.45
CA SER A 22 -26.82 10.81 -8.74
C SER A 22 -26.71 11.93 -9.78
N LEU A 23 -26.70 13.19 -9.34
CA LEU A 23 -26.46 14.36 -10.19
C LEU A 23 -24.97 14.63 -10.47
N GLY A 24 -24.06 13.82 -9.91
CA GLY A 24 -22.62 14.03 -10.05
C GLY A 24 -22.10 15.29 -9.35
N LEU A 25 -22.87 15.87 -8.42
CA LEU A 25 -22.57 17.08 -7.65
C LEU A 25 -22.00 16.75 -6.25
N GLY A 26 -21.15 15.73 -6.17
CA GLY A 26 -20.38 15.42 -4.96
C GLY A 26 -19.25 16.44 -4.73
N ASN A 27 -18.62 16.43 -3.55
CA ASN A 27 -17.44 17.25 -3.23
C ASN A 27 -16.28 16.96 -4.20
N LYS A 28 -16.24 17.69 -5.32
CA LYS A 28 -15.19 17.67 -6.34
C LYS A 28 -14.02 18.65 -6.16
N PRO A 29 -14.08 19.75 -5.38
CA PRO A 29 -13.00 20.74 -5.41
C PRO A 29 -11.68 20.22 -4.83
N ASN A 30 -11.73 19.16 -4.01
CA ASN A 30 -10.56 18.56 -3.37
C ASN A 30 -10.33 17.11 -3.87
N ALA A 31 -10.82 16.77 -5.06
CA ALA A 31 -10.47 15.49 -5.67
C ALA A 31 -8.97 15.52 -6.00
N ALA A 32 -8.21 14.56 -5.48
CA ALA A 32 -6.81 14.42 -5.86
C ALA A 32 -6.73 14.01 -7.32
N ASP A 33 -5.87 14.68 -8.09
CA ASP A 33 -5.57 14.26 -9.45
C ASP A 33 -4.90 12.88 -9.44
N PRO A 34 -5.25 12.00 -10.40
CA PRO A 34 -4.58 10.71 -10.52
C PRO A 34 -3.12 10.92 -10.90
N LEU A 35 -2.25 10.08 -10.35
CA LEU A 35 -0.84 10.06 -10.73
C LEU A 35 -0.72 9.69 -12.21
N THR A 36 -0.06 10.53 -13.00
CA THR A 36 0.16 10.29 -14.43
C THR A 36 1.40 9.42 -14.65
N ASP A 37 1.51 8.81 -15.84
CA ASP A 37 2.71 8.05 -16.21
C ASP A 37 3.98 8.93 -16.24
N ASP A 38 3.83 10.22 -16.53
CA ASP A 38 4.92 11.19 -16.53
C ASP A 38 5.41 11.48 -15.11
N ASP A 39 4.50 11.62 -14.14
CA ASP A 39 4.87 11.77 -12.72
C ASP A 39 5.65 10.54 -12.22
N ILE A 40 5.20 9.33 -12.61
CA ILE A 40 5.88 8.08 -12.28
C ILE A 40 7.28 8.07 -12.91
N ASN A 41 7.41 8.43 -14.19
CA ASN A 41 8.70 8.54 -14.87
C ASN A 41 9.64 9.52 -14.18
N GLU A 42 9.13 10.67 -13.73
CA GLU A 42 9.90 11.67 -13.01
C GLU A 42 10.38 11.15 -11.65
N PHE A 43 9.55 10.39 -10.92
CA PHE A 43 9.97 9.77 -9.67
C PHE A 43 11.06 8.72 -9.86
N HIS A 44 11.02 7.98 -10.96
CA HIS A 44 12.07 7.04 -11.33
C HIS A 44 13.36 7.77 -11.73
N SER A 45 13.28 8.85 -12.52
CA SER A 45 14.47 9.63 -12.93
C SER A 45 15.17 10.30 -11.74
N LYS A 46 14.40 10.79 -10.76
CA LYS A 46 14.91 11.37 -9.51
C LYS A 46 15.36 10.34 -8.47
N ASN A 47 15.34 9.03 -8.78
CA ASN A 47 15.66 7.94 -7.86
C ASN A 47 14.82 7.95 -6.56
N VAL A 48 13.66 8.58 -6.57
CA VAL A 48 12.70 8.56 -5.44
C VAL A 48 11.98 7.21 -5.39
N MET A 49 11.84 6.56 -6.55
CA MET A 49 11.32 5.22 -6.73
C MET A 49 12.34 4.32 -7.42
N GLY A 50 12.23 3.02 -7.20
CA GLY A 50 13.04 1.98 -7.81
C GLY A 50 13.93 1.25 -6.80
N ALA A 51 14.75 0.33 -7.32
CA ALA A 51 15.60 -0.55 -6.53
C ALA A 51 17.01 0.00 -6.25
N THR A 52 17.23 1.31 -6.42
CA THR A 52 18.55 1.95 -6.32
C THR A 52 18.98 2.23 -4.88
N SER A 53 18.04 2.54 -3.98
CA SER A 53 18.30 2.77 -2.56
C SER A 53 17.28 2.04 -1.66
N PRO A 54 17.60 1.80 -0.37
CA PRO A 54 16.64 1.18 0.54
C PRO A 54 15.35 2.01 0.70
N ARG A 55 15.46 3.34 0.64
CA ARG A 55 14.31 4.22 0.80
C ARG A 55 13.47 4.29 -0.47
N SER A 56 14.10 4.36 -1.64
CA SER A 56 13.38 4.31 -2.93
C SER A 56 12.62 3.00 -3.11
N LEU A 57 13.21 1.88 -2.66
CA LEU A 57 12.55 0.58 -2.73
C LEU A 57 11.31 0.52 -1.81
N ILE A 58 11.41 1.05 -0.58
CA ILE A 58 10.25 1.19 0.31
C ILE A 58 9.16 2.04 -0.34
N ASN A 59 9.51 3.16 -0.97
CA ASN A 59 8.56 4.04 -1.63
C ASN A 59 7.83 3.34 -2.79
N THR A 60 8.57 2.60 -3.63
CA THR A 60 7.98 1.81 -4.72
C THR A 60 7.03 0.74 -4.21
N ILE A 61 7.41 0.00 -3.16
CA ILE A 61 6.52 -1.01 -2.58
C ILE A 61 5.29 -0.36 -1.97
N TYR A 62 5.45 0.78 -1.31
CA TYR A 62 4.33 1.53 -0.77
C TYR A 62 3.36 1.93 -1.88
N LEU A 63 3.85 2.49 -3.00
CA LEU A 63 3.01 2.83 -4.15
C LEU A 63 2.32 1.60 -4.75
N ASN A 64 3.05 0.51 -4.98
CA ASN A 64 2.50 -0.74 -5.51
C ASN A 64 1.39 -1.28 -4.61
N ASN A 65 1.55 -1.19 -3.29
CA ASN A 65 0.54 -1.61 -2.34
C ASN A 65 -0.71 -0.71 -2.37
N ASN A 66 -0.56 0.60 -2.61
CA ASN A 66 -1.71 1.50 -2.81
C ASN A 66 -2.44 1.19 -4.13
N TYR A 67 -1.68 0.97 -5.21
CA TYR A 67 -2.23 0.79 -6.55
C TYR A 67 -2.91 -0.58 -6.72
N HIS A 68 -2.22 -1.67 -6.37
CA HIS A 68 -2.72 -3.02 -6.59
C HIS A 68 -3.64 -3.53 -5.48
N PHE A 69 -3.29 -3.27 -4.22
CA PHE A 69 -4.06 -3.80 -3.07
C PHE A 69 -5.08 -2.82 -2.51
N GLY A 70 -5.05 -1.56 -2.96
CA GLY A 70 -5.98 -0.55 -2.50
C GLY A 70 -5.80 -0.20 -1.02
N LEU A 71 -4.62 -0.45 -0.43
CA LEU A 71 -4.31 -0.01 0.93
C LEU A 71 -4.36 1.51 0.96
N ARG A 72 -5.06 2.09 1.94
CA ARG A 72 -5.22 3.53 2.11
C ARG A 72 -4.89 3.95 3.53
N GLY A 73 -4.07 4.98 3.62
CA GLY A 73 -3.78 5.66 4.87
C GLY A 73 -2.76 4.92 5.75
N VAL A 74 -2.13 5.70 6.62
CA VAL A 74 -0.94 5.32 7.38
C VAL A 74 -1.18 4.12 8.28
N THR A 75 -2.38 4.00 8.87
CA THR A 75 -2.72 2.92 9.81
C THR A 75 -2.79 1.56 9.13
N GLU A 76 -3.30 1.48 7.89
CA GLU A 76 -3.35 0.21 7.15
C GLU A 76 -1.95 -0.25 6.80
N HIS A 77 -1.12 0.66 6.28
CA HIS A 77 0.28 0.39 5.98
C HIS A 77 1.08 0.03 7.23
N TYR A 78 0.87 0.73 8.35
CA TYR A 78 1.59 0.46 9.60
C TYR A 78 1.26 -0.93 10.14
N ASN A 79 -0.01 -1.35 10.09
CA ASN A 79 -0.48 -2.63 10.61
C ASN A 79 -0.22 -3.82 9.68
N LEU A 80 0.23 -3.57 8.45
CA LEU A 80 0.57 -4.61 7.49
C LEU A 80 1.71 -5.48 8.02
N CYS A 81 1.51 -6.80 7.99
CA CYS A 81 2.51 -7.80 8.35
C CYS A 81 3.11 -8.44 7.09
N TRP A 82 4.29 -9.04 7.23
CA TRP A 82 5.02 -9.66 6.12
C TRP A 82 4.20 -10.79 5.47
N GLY A 83 3.54 -11.63 6.26
CA GLY A 83 2.71 -12.73 5.78
C GLY A 83 1.37 -12.30 5.17
N ASP A 84 0.98 -11.03 5.33
CA ASP A 84 -0.28 -10.54 4.73
C ASP A 84 -0.19 -10.49 3.19
N ILE A 85 1.03 -10.38 2.63
CA ILE A 85 1.30 -10.38 1.19
C ILE A 85 2.13 -11.61 0.85
N THR A 86 1.61 -12.47 -0.01
CA THR A 86 2.25 -13.73 -0.39
C THR A 86 2.59 -13.75 -1.87
N LEU A 87 3.76 -14.28 -2.21
CA LEU A 87 4.15 -14.54 -3.60
C LEU A 87 3.60 -15.89 -4.02
N LYS A 88 2.88 -15.94 -5.14
CA LYS A 88 2.25 -17.12 -5.71
C LYS A 88 2.59 -17.23 -7.20
N VAL A 89 2.34 -18.41 -7.75
CA VAL A 89 2.53 -18.72 -9.17
C VAL A 89 1.19 -19.18 -9.72
N ASP A 90 0.82 -18.67 -10.89
CA ASP A 90 -0.39 -19.05 -11.60
C ASP A 90 -0.18 -20.34 -12.41
N THR A 91 -1.26 -20.91 -12.95
CA THR A 91 -1.20 -22.13 -13.78
C THR A 91 -0.34 -21.94 -15.05
N ASN A 92 -0.20 -20.70 -15.51
CA ASN A 92 0.60 -20.34 -16.68
C ASN A 92 2.09 -20.14 -16.35
N GLY A 93 2.48 -20.31 -15.08
CA GLY A 93 3.85 -20.05 -14.61
C GLY A 93 4.14 -18.58 -14.29
N ASP A 94 3.13 -17.71 -14.38
CA ASP A 94 3.27 -16.28 -14.06
C ASP A 94 3.23 -16.06 -12.56
N GLU A 95 4.19 -15.28 -12.05
CA GLU A 95 4.21 -14.94 -10.64
C GLU A 95 3.32 -13.75 -10.32
N TYR A 96 2.72 -13.76 -9.13
CA TYR A 96 1.92 -12.65 -8.64
C TYR A 96 1.98 -12.55 -7.13
N LEU A 97 1.75 -11.34 -6.61
CA LEU A 97 1.56 -11.09 -5.20
C LEU A 97 0.08 -11.11 -4.87
N GLN A 98 -0.32 -11.74 -3.78
CA GLN A 98 -1.68 -11.72 -3.28
C GLN A 98 -1.73 -11.13 -1.88
N TYR A 99 -2.61 -10.15 -1.68
CA TYR A 99 -2.94 -9.64 -0.36
C TYR A 99 -4.06 -10.50 0.26
N CYS A 100 -3.69 -11.33 1.22
CA CYS A 100 -4.56 -12.36 1.80
C CYS A 100 -5.52 -11.81 2.86
N ARG A 101 -5.23 -10.63 3.42
CA ARG A 101 -5.97 -10.05 4.53
C ARG A 101 -6.80 -8.85 4.09
N GLU A 102 -7.77 -9.04 3.19
CA GLU A 102 -8.72 -7.98 2.83
C GLU A 102 -9.56 -7.61 4.07
N ARG A 103 -9.17 -6.55 4.79
CA ARG A 103 -9.98 -6.01 5.88
C ARG A 103 -11.24 -5.37 5.26
N GLN A 104 -12.38 -5.66 5.86
CA GLN A 104 -13.65 -5.00 5.59
C GLN A 104 -13.46 -3.47 5.64
N THR A 105 -13.54 -2.80 4.49
CA THR A 105 -13.42 -1.35 4.40
C THR A 105 -14.63 -0.67 5.01
N LYS A 106 -14.44 0.52 5.62
CA LYS A 106 -15.50 1.32 6.27
C LYS A 106 -16.71 1.61 5.39
N THR A 107 -16.58 1.54 4.06
CA THR A 107 -17.67 1.72 3.09
C THR A 107 -18.58 0.49 2.94
N ARG A 108 -18.26 -0.63 3.60
CA ARG A 108 -19.05 -1.86 3.63
C ARG A 108 -19.64 -2.08 5.03
N GLN A 109 -20.50 -1.17 5.49
CA GLN A 109 -21.43 -1.52 6.55
C GLN A 109 -22.52 -2.40 5.94
N GLY A 110 -22.36 -3.71 6.09
CA GLY A 110 -23.39 -4.68 5.79
C GLY A 110 -22.91 -6.07 6.18
N ASP A 111 -23.66 -6.72 7.07
CA ASP A 111 -23.57 -8.13 7.51
C ASP A 111 -23.57 -9.18 6.37
N ASN A 112 -23.34 -8.77 5.13
CA ASN A 112 -23.30 -9.63 3.97
C ASN A 112 -21.88 -10.18 3.78
N LEU A 113 -21.63 -11.31 4.43
CA LEU A 113 -20.48 -12.21 4.18
C LEU A 113 -20.32 -12.58 2.69
N SER A 114 -21.36 -12.40 1.88
CA SER A 114 -21.37 -12.59 0.42
C SER A 114 -20.60 -11.52 -0.37
N ASN A 115 -20.19 -10.40 0.25
CA ASN A 115 -19.42 -9.32 -0.38
C ASN A 115 -17.91 -9.36 -0.08
N LEU A 116 -17.38 -10.42 0.54
CA LEU A 116 -15.94 -10.66 0.48
C LEU A 116 -15.57 -11.03 -0.96
N ARG A 117 -14.51 -10.44 -1.51
CA ARG A 117 -14.00 -10.93 -2.79
C ARG A 117 -13.59 -12.40 -2.61
N ARG A 118 -13.97 -13.25 -3.57
CA ARG A 118 -13.62 -14.69 -3.57
C ARG A 118 -12.09 -14.91 -3.55
N ALA A 119 -11.33 -13.94 -4.03
CA ALA A 119 -9.89 -13.84 -3.92
C ALA A 119 -9.49 -12.41 -3.57
N GLY A 120 -8.56 -12.24 -2.62
CA GLY A 120 -7.98 -10.94 -2.30
C GLY A 120 -7.26 -10.31 -3.50
N PRO A 121 -7.03 -8.99 -3.50
CA PRO A 121 -6.43 -8.29 -4.64
C PRO A 121 -5.03 -8.84 -4.95
N ILE A 122 -4.70 -8.87 -6.24
CA ILE A 122 -3.44 -9.42 -6.77
C ILE A 122 -2.63 -8.37 -7.53
N ALA A 123 -1.31 -8.52 -7.53
CA ALA A 123 -0.37 -7.74 -8.33
C ALA A 123 0.45 -8.71 -9.20
N MET A 124 0.22 -8.72 -10.50
CA MET A 124 0.91 -9.60 -11.45
C MET A 124 2.34 -9.14 -11.71
N GLU A 125 3.21 -10.08 -12.06
CA GLU A 125 4.53 -9.77 -12.60
C GLU A 125 4.41 -8.97 -13.92
N ASN A 126 5.17 -7.89 -14.02
CA ASN A 126 5.38 -7.21 -15.29
C ASN A 126 6.70 -7.69 -15.89
N LYS A 127 6.60 -8.53 -16.93
CA LYS A 127 7.75 -9.09 -17.64
C LYS A 127 8.44 -8.10 -18.58
N ASN A 128 7.74 -7.03 -18.97
CA ASN A 128 8.24 -6.05 -19.94
C ASN A 128 9.12 -4.98 -19.26
N ASP A 129 8.81 -4.64 -18.00
CA ASP A 129 9.54 -3.61 -17.26
C ASP A 129 9.74 -4.02 -15.79
N HIS A 130 10.96 -4.43 -15.48
CA HIS A 130 11.36 -4.79 -14.12
C HIS A 130 11.36 -3.61 -13.14
N THR A 131 11.53 -2.37 -13.62
CA THR A 131 11.61 -1.19 -12.74
C THR A 131 10.25 -0.85 -12.13
N ARG A 132 9.18 -1.10 -12.87
CA ARG A 132 7.78 -0.93 -12.46
C ARG A 132 7.13 -2.23 -12.00
N CYS A 133 7.85 -3.35 -12.02
CA CYS A 133 7.29 -4.66 -11.68
C CYS A 133 7.11 -4.81 -10.15
N PRO A 134 5.87 -5.03 -9.66
CA PRO A 134 5.61 -5.19 -8.23
C PRO A 134 6.25 -6.46 -7.65
N VAL A 135 6.24 -7.54 -8.43
CA VAL A 135 6.86 -8.83 -8.07
C VAL A 135 8.38 -8.69 -7.93
N PHE A 136 9.03 -8.02 -8.88
CA PHE A 136 10.47 -7.77 -8.83
C PHE A 136 10.85 -6.94 -7.60
N ALA A 137 10.15 -5.82 -7.37
CA ALA A 137 10.38 -4.97 -6.21
C ALA A 137 10.22 -5.75 -4.89
N TYR A 138 9.18 -6.60 -4.79
CA TYR A 138 8.95 -7.44 -3.62
C TYR A 138 10.05 -8.49 -3.42
N LYS A 139 10.48 -9.18 -4.47
CA LYS A 139 11.58 -10.16 -4.42
C LYS A 139 12.88 -9.51 -3.97
N PHE A 140 13.21 -8.35 -4.53
CA PHE A 140 14.41 -7.60 -4.17
C PHE A 140 14.35 -7.13 -2.71
N PHE A 141 13.19 -6.66 -2.26
CA PHE A 141 12.96 -6.32 -0.85
C PHE A 141 13.12 -7.52 0.07
N ARG A 142 12.55 -8.68 -0.29
CA ARG A 142 12.73 -9.94 0.44
C ARG A 142 14.19 -10.35 0.53
N GLN A 143 14.98 -10.19 -0.52
CA GLN A 143 16.39 -10.53 -0.54
C GLN A 143 17.21 -9.65 0.42
N LYS A 144 16.92 -8.34 0.45
CA LYS A 144 17.62 -7.35 1.27
C LYS A 144 17.14 -7.33 2.73
N ARG A 145 16.01 -7.97 3.02
CA ARG A 145 15.38 -8.02 4.33
C ARG A 145 16.14 -8.96 5.29
N PRO A 146 16.38 -8.56 6.55
CA PRO A 146 16.98 -9.43 7.55
C PRO A 146 16.13 -10.69 7.78
N GLU A 147 16.78 -11.84 7.98
CA GLU A 147 16.09 -13.12 8.19
C GLU A 147 15.14 -13.08 9.40
N THR A 148 15.50 -12.32 10.45
CA THR A 148 14.65 -12.13 11.64
C THR A 148 13.31 -11.47 11.35
N MET A 149 13.19 -10.76 10.21
CA MET A 149 12.00 -10.00 9.82
C MET A 149 11.19 -10.67 8.70
N LYS A 150 11.51 -11.91 8.30
CA LYS A 150 10.78 -12.66 7.26
C LYS A 150 9.68 -13.59 7.82
N LYS A 151 9.40 -13.51 9.11
CA LYS A 151 8.29 -14.25 9.74
C LYS A 151 6.97 -13.58 9.40
N ASP A 152 5.89 -14.35 9.30
CA ASP A 152 4.59 -13.84 8.87
C ASP A 152 4.08 -12.68 9.74
N ASP A 153 4.27 -12.75 11.06
CA ASP A 153 3.88 -11.69 12.00
C ASP A 153 4.82 -10.47 12.04
N SER A 154 5.93 -10.51 11.29
CA SER A 154 6.88 -9.40 11.25
C SER A 154 6.25 -8.19 10.57
N PRO A 155 6.56 -6.96 11.01
CA PRO A 155 6.00 -5.76 10.38
C PRO A 155 6.46 -5.64 8.93
N PHE A 156 5.55 -5.34 8.00
CA PHE A 156 5.87 -5.29 6.58
C PHE A 156 6.88 -4.17 6.25
N TYR A 157 6.67 -2.96 6.75
CA TYR A 157 7.63 -1.86 6.56
C TYR A 157 8.68 -1.85 7.67
N ILE A 158 9.95 -1.89 7.26
CA ILE A 158 11.10 -1.88 8.17
C ILE A 158 12.00 -0.69 7.88
N GLN A 159 12.82 -0.31 8.85
CA GLN A 159 13.63 0.90 8.76
C GLN A 159 14.81 0.71 7.80
N ALA A 160 14.95 1.62 6.83
CA ALA A 160 16.13 1.73 5.99
C ALA A 160 17.36 2.12 6.83
N THR A 161 18.49 1.51 6.55
CA THR A 161 19.76 1.86 7.20
C THR A 161 20.27 3.19 6.63
N THR A 162 20.67 4.12 7.50
CA THR A 162 21.14 5.46 7.13
C THR A 162 22.64 5.52 6.85
N PHE A 163 23.41 4.62 7.45
CA PHE A 163 24.87 4.55 7.31
C PHE A 163 25.28 3.13 6.91
N GLN A 164 26.33 3.02 6.10
CA GLN A 164 27.04 1.76 6.01
C GLN A 164 27.63 1.54 7.41
N ASP A 165 27.12 0.55 8.13
CA ASP A 165 27.59 0.25 9.47
C ASP A 165 29.00 -0.34 9.32
N ASP A 166 30.04 0.48 9.51
CA ASP A 166 31.45 0.09 9.36
C ASP A 166 31.84 -1.09 10.28
N ASN A 167 31.02 -1.38 11.29
CA ASN A 167 31.16 -2.52 12.20
C ASN A 167 30.73 -3.87 11.59
N TYR A 168 29.97 -3.89 10.50
CA TYR A 168 29.58 -5.12 9.81
C TYR A 168 30.38 -5.28 8.53
N GLY A 169 31.65 -5.69 8.70
CA GLY A 169 32.59 -5.94 7.62
C GLY A 169 31.93 -6.51 6.36
N SER A 170 32.07 -5.77 5.26
CA SER A 170 31.75 -6.17 3.87
C SER A 170 30.30 -6.46 3.46
N LYS A 171 29.28 -6.37 4.35
CA LYS A 171 27.87 -6.56 3.94
C LYS A 171 27.02 -5.34 4.23
N LEU A 172 26.74 -4.53 3.20
CA LEU A 172 25.76 -3.43 3.28
C LEU A 172 24.40 -3.97 3.74
N LEU A 173 24.04 -3.75 5.00
CA LEU A 173 22.68 -3.99 5.48
C LEU A 173 21.77 -2.85 4.99
N TRP A 174 20.88 -3.15 4.07
CA TRP A 174 19.90 -2.19 3.54
C TRP A 174 18.82 -1.81 4.57
N TYR A 175 18.45 -2.76 5.44
CA TYR A 175 17.38 -2.57 6.42
C TYR A 175 17.77 -3.08 7.80
N LYS A 176 17.28 -2.37 8.81
CA LYS A 176 17.35 -2.75 10.22
C LYS A 176 16.18 -3.66 10.59
N SER A 177 16.35 -4.50 11.59
CA SER A 177 15.28 -5.34 12.17
C SER A 177 14.33 -4.53 13.07
N GLN A 178 13.85 -3.39 12.58
CA GLN A 178 12.99 -2.48 13.31
C GLN A 178 11.83 -2.01 12.42
N ARG A 179 10.63 -1.93 12.99
CA ARG A 179 9.43 -1.42 12.30
C ARG A 179 9.61 0.03 11.88
N LEU A 180 9.16 0.37 10.68
CA LEU A 180 9.09 1.76 10.24
C LEU A 180 7.98 2.51 11.00
N GLY A 181 8.33 3.63 11.63
CA GLY A 181 7.37 4.42 12.42
C GLY A 181 6.27 5.06 11.57
N THR A 182 5.11 5.30 12.17
CA THR A 182 3.92 5.90 11.52
C THR A 182 4.22 7.26 10.88
N LYS A 183 5.01 8.12 11.54
CA LYS A 183 5.45 9.41 10.98
C LYS A 183 6.27 9.24 9.71
N SER A 184 7.16 8.24 9.68
CA SER A 184 7.98 7.94 8.51
C SER A 184 7.16 7.38 7.36
N ILE A 185 6.14 6.57 7.66
CA ILE A 185 5.19 6.05 6.65
C ILE A 185 4.35 7.20 6.07
N SER A 186 3.88 8.13 6.91
CA SER A 186 3.12 9.31 6.47
C SER A 186 3.92 10.13 5.45
N LYS A 187 5.22 10.28 5.69
CA LYS A 187 6.15 11.00 4.82
C LYS A 187 6.49 10.30 3.51
N ILE A 188 6.11 9.04 3.30
CA ILE A 188 6.38 8.34 2.03
C ILE A 188 5.59 8.99 0.87
N ILE A 189 4.42 9.59 1.17
CA ILE A 189 3.56 10.25 0.17
C ILE A 189 3.77 11.77 0.11
N GLU A 190 4.29 12.41 1.17
CA GLU A 190 4.35 13.88 1.29
C GLU A 190 5.34 14.60 0.34
N TYR A 191 5.98 13.90 -0.62
CA TYR A 191 6.90 14.54 -1.57
C TYR A 191 6.19 15.31 -2.72
N GLY A 192 4.88 15.52 -2.61
CA GLY A 192 4.13 16.46 -3.45
C GLY A 192 3.52 17.58 -2.59
N ASN A 193 4.32 18.60 -2.28
CA ASN A 193 3.88 19.93 -1.85
C ASN A 193 4.87 20.97 -2.40
#